data_AF-A0A6P7ST44-F1
#
_entry.id   AF-A0A6P7ST44-F1
#
_cell.length_a   1.000
_cell.length_b   1.000
_cell.length_c   1.000
_cell.angle_alpha   90.00
_cell.angle_beta   90.00
_cell.angle_gamma   90.00
#
_symmetry.space_group_name_H-M   'P 1'
#
loop_
_entity.id
_entity.type
_entity.pdbx_description
1 polymer ?
#
loop_
_entity_poly.entity_id
_entity_poly.type
_entity_poly.pdbx_seq_one_letter_code
_entity_poly.pdbx_strand_id
1 'polypeptide(L)'
;MLQLTDRFLLCAFLATLISPIVADYVIDVKFIKFENYNRLLANGRKCSNFGSQQCQTTLHVCARPDDTSTLCRYGETKTGVIGDNVIDLNKVFIGTARNPITYLIRQPFQKFVVSFTAKSNNELIADYVYQSGSHLPQRSVDEARYELITTRGSQNPTSQLTYQIRSYCSQGYYGPNCAIRCDIPTSEQTRFQCDANGQKVCKPGFSGPLCNINADLCRSSPCKNDATCVPMGSTFRCICKQGYTGQYCNKGIYFFSYNL
;
A
#
# COMPACT_ATOMS: atom_id res chain seq x y z
N MET A 1 -61.69 9.04 -4.71
CA MET A 1 -60.33 9.42 -4.25
C MET A 1 -59.48 8.15 -4.32
N LEU A 2 -58.46 7.97 -5.16
CA LEU A 2 -57.70 8.83 -6.07
C LEU A 2 -57.17 7.93 -7.22
N GLN A 3 -57.15 8.48 -8.44
CA GLN A 3 -56.38 7.98 -9.58
C GLN A 3 -55.18 8.93 -9.83
N LEU A 4 -54.05 8.33 -10.24
CA LEU A 4 -52.92 8.81 -11.07
C LEU A 4 -52.41 10.25 -10.96
N THR A 5 -51.07 10.42 -10.87
CA THR A 5 -50.26 10.98 -11.98
C THR A 5 -48.76 10.64 -11.83
N ASP A 6 -48.18 10.32 -12.98
CA ASP A 6 -46.81 9.91 -13.30
C ASP A 6 -45.93 11.14 -13.63
N ARG A 7 -44.63 11.11 -13.31
CA ARG A 7 -43.56 11.89 -13.98
C ARG A 7 -42.18 11.24 -13.80
N PHE A 8 -41.85 10.35 -14.74
CA PHE A 8 -40.50 10.17 -15.26
C PHE A 8 -39.95 11.48 -15.85
N LEU A 9 -38.76 11.93 -15.42
CA LEU A 9 -37.61 12.40 -16.23
C LEU A 9 -36.62 13.19 -15.36
N LEU A 10 -35.42 12.64 -15.14
CA LEU A 10 -34.13 13.27 -15.48
C LEU A 10 -33.00 12.31 -15.09
N CYS A 11 -32.60 11.51 -16.06
CA CYS A 11 -31.30 10.85 -16.13
C CYS A 11 -30.38 11.70 -17.03
N ALA A 12 -29.06 11.62 -16.79
CA ALA A 12 -27.91 12.29 -17.46
C ALA A 12 -27.59 13.71 -16.93
N PHE A 13 -26.35 14.08 -16.57
CA PHE A 13 -25.02 13.86 -17.17
C PHE A 13 -23.93 13.69 -16.05
N LEU A 14 -23.14 12.61 -16.02
CA LEU A 14 -21.82 12.42 -16.65
C LEU A 14 -20.65 13.26 -16.08
N ALA A 15 -19.88 12.68 -15.15
CA ALA A 15 -18.40 12.59 -15.21
C ALA A 15 -17.83 11.84 -13.98
N THR A 16 -17.47 10.59 -14.23
CA THR A 16 -16.51 9.73 -13.52
C THR A 16 -15.71 10.35 -12.37
N LEU A 17 -16.04 10.00 -11.14
CA LEU A 17 -15.02 9.77 -10.13
C LEU A 17 -14.86 8.27 -10.02
N ILE A 18 -13.78 7.76 -10.62
CA ILE A 18 -13.20 6.49 -10.21
C ILE A 18 -13.08 6.61 -8.70
N SER A 19 -13.93 5.91 -7.96
CA SER A 19 -13.69 5.73 -6.52
C SER A 19 -12.28 5.13 -6.45
N PRO A 20 -11.25 5.85 -5.95
CA PRO A 20 -9.94 5.23 -5.82
C PRO A 20 -10.19 4.03 -4.94
N ILE A 21 -9.88 2.83 -5.43
CA ILE A 21 -10.36 1.59 -4.85
C ILE A 21 -10.08 1.61 -3.34
N VAL A 22 -11.14 1.80 -2.55
CA VAL A 22 -11.01 2.00 -1.10
C VAL A 22 -10.82 0.60 -0.51
N ALA A 23 -9.57 0.24 -0.29
CA ALA A 23 -9.16 -0.88 0.55
C ALA A 23 -8.40 -0.29 1.72
N ASP A 24 -8.44 -0.92 2.87
CA ASP A 24 -7.69 -0.44 4.03
C ASP A 24 -6.22 -0.92 3.92
N TYR A 25 -5.99 -2.13 3.38
CA TYR A 25 -4.65 -2.62 3.05
C TYR A 25 -4.64 -3.57 1.85
N VAL A 26 -3.44 -3.85 1.35
CA VAL A 26 -3.16 -4.65 0.15
C VAL A 26 -2.21 -5.79 0.51
N ILE A 27 -2.42 -6.96 -0.10
CA ILE A 27 -1.47 -8.08 -0.10
C ILE A 27 -1.05 -8.35 -1.55
N ASP A 28 0.24 -8.24 -1.84
CA ASP A 28 0.81 -8.63 -3.13
C ASP A 28 1.58 -9.94 -2.97
N VAL A 29 1.28 -10.92 -3.83
CA VAL A 29 2.06 -12.16 -3.94
C VAL A 29 2.62 -12.27 -5.35
N LYS A 30 3.95 -12.21 -5.46
CA LYS A 30 4.69 -12.36 -6.72
C LYS A 30 5.38 -13.73 -6.76
N PHE A 31 4.95 -14.61 -7.65
CA PHE A 31 5.56 -15.92 -7.84
C PHE A 31 6.89 -15.80 -8.60
N ILE A 32 7.88 -16.58 -8.16
CA ILE A 32 9.23 -16.58 -8.75
C ILE A 32 9.55 -17.95 -9.36
N LYS A 33 9.34 -19.03 -8.62
CA LYS A 33 9.71 -20.38 -9.09
C LYS A 33 8.85 -21.45 -8.42
N PHE A 34 8.53 -22.50 -9.17
CA PHE A 34 7.96 -23.74 -8.64
C PHE A 34 8.83 -24.92 -9.03
N GLU A 35 9.04 -25.84 -8.09
CA GLU A 35 9.89 -27.01 -8.26
C GLU A 35 9.18 -28.25 -7.72
N ASN A 36 9.09 -29.28 -8.56
CA ASN A 36 8.66 -30.62 -8.21
C ASN A 36 9.53 -31.62 -8.98
N TYR A 37 10.83 -31.62 -8.67
CA TYR A 37 11.88 -32.36 -9.39
C TYR A 37 11.56 -33.83 -9.69
N ASN A 38 10.90 -34.50 -8.73
CA ASN A 38 10.58 -35.92 -8.82
C ASN A 38 9.23 -36.18 -9.51
N ARG A 39 8.51 -35.12 -9.90
CA ARG A 39 7.17 -35.16 -10.51
C ARG A 39 6.20 -35.94 -9.65
N LEU A 40 6.28 -35.78 -8.32
CA LEU A 40 5.49 -36.54 -7.37
C LEU A 40 4.20 -35.79 -7.01
N LEU A 41 3.14 -36.57 -6.83
CA LEU A 41 1.91 -36.17 -6.19
C LEU A 41 2.05 -36.35 -4.67
N ALA A 42 1.13 -35.78 -3.89
CA ALA A 42 1.07 -35.87 -2.43
C ALA A 42 0.96 -37.32 -1.92
N ASN A 43 0.42 -38.23 -2.73
CA ASN A 43 0.32 -39.67 -2.42
C ASN A 43 1.57 -40.48 -2.80
N GLY A 44 2.65 -39.82 -3.24
CA GLY A 44 3.91 -40.47 -3.63
C GLY A 44 3.93 -41.07 -5.04
N ARG A 45 2.81 -41.05 -5.78
CA ARG A 45 2.80 -41.46 -7.19
C ARG A 45 3.42 -40.38 -8.08
N LYS A 46 3.92 -40.78 -9.24
CA LYS A 46 4.33 -39.85 -10.29
C LYS A 46 3.10 -39.24 -10.99
N CYS A 47 3.20 -37.97 -11.38
CA CYS A 47 2.24 -37.34 -12.28
C CYS A 47 2.15 -38.13 -13.60
N SER A 48 0.95 -38.22 -14.17
CA SER A 48 0.74 -38.71 -15.51
C SER A 48 -0.19 -37.78 -16.29
N ASN A 49 0.16 -37.56 -17.56
CA ASN A 49 -0.66 -36.82 -18.51
C ASN A 49 -0.71 -37.62 -19.81
N PHE A 50 -1.87 -38.21 -20.12
CA PHE A 50 -2.07 -39.09 -21.29
C PHE A 50 -0.98 -40.16 -21.46
N GLY A 51 -0.55 -40.79 -20.36
CA GLY A 51 0.48 -41.84 -20.37
C GLY A 51 1.93 -41.34 -20.38
N SER A 52 2.17 -40.04 -20.54
CA SER A 52 3.49 -39.43 -20.34
C SER A 52 3.69 -39.05 -18.87
N GLN A 53 4.92 -39.18 -18.36
CA GLN A 53 5.26 -38.80 -16.98
C GLN A 53 5.42 -37.27 -16.88
N GLN A 54 4.36 -36.51 -17.15
CA GLN A 54 4.32 -35.05 -17.11
C GLN A 54 3.27 -34.56 -16.11
N CYS A 55 3.59 -33.51 -15.35
CA CYS A 55 2.63 -32.81 -14.50
C CYS A 55 1.98 -31.67 -15.31
N GLN A 56 0.67 -31.51 -15.19
CA GLN A 56 -0.03 -30.30 -15.61
C GLN A 56 -0.28 -29.44 -14.37
N THR A 57 0.77 -28.81 -13.86
CA THR A 57 0.72 -28.11 -12.58
C THR A 57 -0.20 -26.89 -12.67
N THR A 58 -1.14 -26.77 -11.74
CA THR A 58 -1.98 -25.59 -11.51
C THR A 58 -1.83 -25.13 -10.07
N LEU A 59 -1.94 -23.82 -9.81
CA LEU A 59 -1.98 -23.27 -8.47
C LEU A 59 -3.36 -22.69 -8.16
N HIS A 60 -3.82 -22.95 -6.94
CA HIS A 60 -4.94 -22.26 -6.31
C HIS A 60 -4.39 -21.48 -5.12
N VAL A 61 -4.59 -20.16 -5.14
CA VAL A 61 -4.13 -19.23 -4.11
C VAL A 61 -5.35 -18.76 -3.34
N CYS A 62 -5.29 -18.81 -2.01
CA CYS A 62 -6.41 -18.49 -1.13
C CYS A 62 -5.93 -17.59 0.00
N ALA A 63 -6.47 -16.38 0.10
CA ALA A 63 -6.16 -15.43 1.17
C ALA A 63 -7.31 -15.37 2.19
N ARG A 64 -6.97 -15.45 3.48
CA ARG A 64 -7.92 -15.61 4.58
C ARG A 64 -7.45 -14.93 5.88
N PRO A 65 -8.36 -14.64 6.82
CA PRO A 65 -8.03 -13.92 8.06
C PRO A 65 -7.24 -14.74 9.08
N ASP A 66 -7.33 -16.07 9.04
CA ASP A 66 -6.68 -16.95 10.01
C ASP A 66 -6.56 -18.37 9.42
N ASP A 67 -5.90 -19.27 10.14
CA ASP A 67 -5.70 -20.65 9.70
C ASP A 67 -6.93 -21.55 9.84
N THR A 68 -7.93 -21.13 10.63
CA THR A 68 -9.13 -21.92 10.90
C THR A 68 -10.19 -21.71 9.82
N SER A 69 -10.16 -20.58 9.12
CA SER A 69 -11.09 -20.27 8.04
C SER A 69 -10.84 -21.12 6.80
N THR A 70 -11.81 -21.93 6.39
CA THR A 70 -11.73 -22.71 5.14
C THR A 70 -12.09 -21.89 3.90
N LEU A 71 -12.67 -20.70 4.10
CA LEU A 71 -13.12 -19.82 3.02
C LEU A 71 -12.06 -18.75 2.72
N CYS A 72 -11.80 -18.52 1.44
CA CYS A 72 -10.88 -17.49 0.96
C CYS A 72 -11.50 -16.08 1.06
N ARG A 73 -11.81 -15.63 2.29
CA ARG A 73 -12.57 -14.41 2.55
C ARG A 73 -11.92 -13.15 1.99
N TYR A 74 -10.59 -13.10 1.86
CA TYR A 74 -9.88 -11.97 1.23
C TYR A 74 -9.74 -12.11 -0.29
N GLY A 75 -10.11 -13.25 -0.84
CA GLY A 75 -10.06 -13.55 -2.26
C GLY A 75 -9.28 -14.83 -2.57
N GLU A 76 -9.52 -15.34 -3.76
CA GLU A 76 -8.82 -16.49 -4.31
C GLU A 76 -8.46 -16.29 -5.77
N THR A 77 -7.50 -17.04 -6.27
CA THR A 77 -7.12 -17.05 -7.68
C THR A 77 -6.69 -18.45 -8.12
N LYS A 78 -7.15 -18.87 -9.29
CA LYS A 78 -6.75 -20.13 -9.94
C LYS A 78 -5.97 -19.81 -11.20
N THR A 79 -4.76 -20.36 -11.33
CA THR A 79 -3.79 -19.94 -12.35
C THR A 79 -3.93 -20.63 -13.71
N GLY A 80 -4.83 -21.60 -13.89
CA GLY A 80 -4.69 -22.54 -15.01
C GLY A 80 -3.36 -23.31 -14.96
N VAL A 81 -2.97 -23.96 -16.05
CA VAL A 81 -1.71 -24.72 -16.12
C VAL A 81 -0.52 -23.76 -16.18
N ILE A 82 0.36 -23.86 -15.19
CA ILE A 82 1.57 -23.03 -15.06
C ILE A 82 2.82 -23.68 -15.67
N GLY A 83 2.81 -25.01 -15.82
CA GLY A 83 3.91 -25.78 -16.42
C GLY A 83 4.05 -27.18 -15.84
N ASP A 84 5.25 -27.75 -16.02
CA ASP A 84 5.63 -29.10 -15.61
C ASP A 84 6.96 -29.07 -14.85
N ASN A 85 7.11 -29.92 -13.83
CA ASN A 85 8.35 -30.19 -13.10
C ASN A 85 9.03 -28.97 -12.45
N VAL A 86 9.81 -28.19 -13.19
CA VAL A 86 10.52 -26.99 -12.71
C VAL A 86 10.09 -25.83 -13.59
N ILE A 87 9.50 -24.81 -12.96
CA ILE A 87 8.77 -23.76 -13.65
C ILE A 87 9.30 -22.41 -13.21
N ASP A 88 9.79 -21.62 -14.16
CA ASP A 88 10.02 -20.19 -13.95
C ASP A 88 8.68 -19.44 -13.97
N LEU A 89 8.39 -18.79 -12.85
CA LEU A 89 7.17 -18.03 -12.62
C LEU A 89 7.42 -16.52 -12.60
N ASN A 90 8.67 -16.06 -12.73
CA ASN A 90 9.03 -14.63 -12.74
C ASN A 90 8.69 -13.94 -14.08
N LYS A 91 7.42 -14.07 -14.48
CA LYS A 91 6.80 -13.55 -15.69
C LYS A 91 5.51 -12.84 -15.32
N VAL A 92 4.99 -12.00 -16.22
CA VAL A 92 3.79 -11.16 -15.99
C VAL A 92 2.53 -11.99 -15.76
N PHE A 93 2.45 -13.18 -16.35
CA PHE A 93 1.32 -14.11 -16.19
C PHE A 93 1.81 -15.52 -15.85
N ILE A 94 1.17 -16.15 -14.88
CA ILE A 94 1.38 -17.57 -14.53
C ILE A 94 0.12 -18.35 -14.91
N GLY A 95 0.22 -19.08 -16.03
CA GLY A 95 -0.94 -19.62 -16.74
C GLY A 95 -1.90 -18.48 -17.13
N THR A 96 -3.10 -18.47 -16.58
CA THR A 96 -4.14 -17.45 -16.80
C THR A 96 -4.16 -16.32 -15.77
N ALA A 97 -3.39 -16.42 -14.68
CA ALA A 97 -3.39 -15.40 -13.62
C ALA A 97 -2.28 -14.37 -13.82
N ARG A 98 -2.52 -13.11 -13.44
CA ARG A 98 -1.46 -12.07 -13.35
C ARG A 98 -0.48 -12.39 -12.23
N ASN A 99 0.73 -11.89 -12.38
CA ASN A 99 1.78 -11.96 -11.39
C ASN A 99 2.46 -10.58 -11.26
N PRO A 100 2.39 -9.90 -10.11
CA PRO A 100 1.82 -10.37 -8.84
C PRO A 100 0.30 -10.56 -8.87
N ILE A 101 -0.19 -11.43 -7.99
CA ILE A 101 -1.58 -11.49 -7.58
C ILE A 101 -1.78 -10.49 -6.44
N THR A 102 -2.74 -9.60 -6.59
CA THR A 102 -3.03 -8.53 -5.63
C THR A 102 -4.41 -8.73 -5.01
N TYR A 103 -4.46 -8.76 -3.68
CA TYR A 103 -5.69 -8.80 -2.91
C TYR A 103 -5.90 -7.45 -2.23
N LEU A 104 -7.10 -6.89 -2.37
CA LEU A 104 -7.49 -5.59 -1.81
C LEU A 104 -8.49 -5.84 -0.68
N ILE A 105 -8.10 -5.53 0.56
CA ILE A 105 -8.87 -5.89 1.76
C ILE A 105 -9.53 -4.64 2.32
N ARG A 106 -10.87 -4.67 2.43
CA ARG A 106 -11.70 -3.55 2.90
C ARG A 106 -12.09 -3.67 4.37
N GLN A 107 -11.09 -3.84 5.23
CA GLN A 107 -11.25 -3.87 6.67
C GLN A 107 -9.90 -3.56 7.35
N PRO A 108 -9.90 -3.06 8.60
CA PRO A 108 -8.66 -2.81 9.35
C PRO A 108 -7.76 -4.04 9.36
N PHE A 109 -6.45 -3.80 9.34
CA PHE A 109 -5.49 -4.89 9.30
C PHE A 109 -5.69 -5.81 10.51
N GLN A 110 -5.80 -7.09 10.17
CA GLN A 110 -5.63 -8.19 11.08
C GLN A 110 -4.62 -9.16 10.45
N LYS A 111 -4.08 -10.05 11.27
CA LYS A 111 -3.20 -11.12 10.77
C LYS A 111 -3.89 -11.86 9.62
N PHE A 112 -3.11 -12.41 8.72
CA PHE A 112 -3.64 -13.11 7.56
C PHE A 112 -2.81 -14.32 7.21
N VAL A 113 -3.45 -15.22 6.48
CA VAL A 113 -2.85 -16.42 5.94
C VAL A 113 -3.07 -16.44 4.44
N VAL A 114 -2.03 -16.81 3.69
CA VAL A 114 -2.15 -17.14 2.28
C VAL A 114 -1.74 -18.59 2.10
N SER A 115 -2.68 -19.42 1.64
CA SER A 115 -2.39 -20.79 1.25
C SER A 115 -2.25 -20.91 -0.27
N PHE A 116 -1.39 -21.86 -0.66
CA PHE A 116 -1.12 -22.20 -2.05
C PHE A 116 -1.30 -23.70 -2.20
N THR A 117 -2.21 -24.12 -3.07
CA THR A 117 -2.46 -25.53 -3.35
C THR A 117 -2.01 -25.83 -4.76
N ALA A 118 -0.98 -26.66 -4.90
CA ALA A 118 -0.49 -27.14 -6.19
C ALA A 118 -1.15 -28.47 -6.54
N LYS A 119 -1.71 -28.56 -7.75
CA LYS A 119 -2.34 -29.78 -8.27
C LYS A 119 -1.84 -30.11 -9.67
N SER A 120 -1.90 -31.38 -10.05
CA SER A 120 -1.80 -31.84 -11.44
C SER A 120 -3.05 -32.65 -11.77
N ASN A 121 -3.79 -32.28 -12.81
CA ASN A 121 -5.03 -32.97 -13.19
C ASN A 121 -6.02 -33.14 -12.01
N ASN A 122 -6.17 -32.10 -11.19
CA ASN A 122 -6.93 -32.07 -9.93
C ASN A 122 -6.42 -32.98 -8.80
N GLU A 123 -5.36 -33.76 -9.00
CA GLU A 123 -4.67 -34.50 -7.93
C GLU A 123 -3.69 -33.58 -7.19
N LEU A 124 -3.64 -33.71 -5.86
CA LEU A 124 -2.78 -32.88 -5.01
C LEU A 124 -1.30 -33.19 -5.25
N ILE A 125 -0.49 -32.14 -5.47
CA ILE A 125 0.97 -32.22 -5.40
C ILE A 125 1.42 -31.88 -3.99
N ALA A 126 1.07 -30.69 -3.51
CA ALA A 126 1.36 -30.22 -2.16
C ALA A 126 0.58 -28.95 -1.84
N ASP A 127 0.42 -28.69 -0.54
CA ASP A 127 0.02 -27.41 0.01
C ASP A 127 1.21 -26.65 0.62
N TYR A 128 1.17 -25.33 0.51
CA TYR A 128 2.11 -24.38 1.10
C TYR A 128 1.33 -23.29 1.83
N VAL A 129 1.91 -22.74 2.89
CA VAL A 129 1.24 -21.74 3.73
C VAL A 129 2.20 -20.63 4.08
N TYR A 130 1.72 -19.39 3.94
CA TYR A 130 2.31 -18.19 4.51
C TYR A 130 1.41 -17.69 5.65
N GLN A 131 2.02 -17.38 6.80
CA GLN A 131 1.35 -16.70 7.92
C GLN A 131 2.02 -15.35 8.13
N SER A 132 1.24 -14.27 8.17
CA SER A 132 1.79 -12.93 8.41
C SER A 132 2.44 -12.81 9.81
N GLY A 133 1.97 -13.60 10.79
CA GLY A 133 2.51 -13.57 12.14
C GLY A 133 2.40 -12.19 12.78
N SER A 134 3.53 -11.63 13.22
CA SER A 134 3.62 -10.26 13.76
C SER A 134 3.93 -9.19 12.70
N HIS A 135 4.09 -9.56 11.43
CA HIS A 135 4.38 -8.60 10.37
C HIS A 135 3.15 -7.73 10.11
N LEU A 136 3.34 -6.43 10.33
CA LEU A 136 2.36 -5.39 10.06
C LEU A 136 2.47 -4.91 8.60
N PRO A 137 1.39 -4.35 8.03
CA PRO A 137 1.44 -3.76 6.71
C PRO A 137 2.41 -2.59 6.69
N GLN A 138 3.16 -2.50 5.60
CA GLN A 138 4.08 -1.39 5.34
C GLN A 138 3.29 -0.13 4.97
N ARG A 139 3.93 1.03 5.07
CA ARG A 139 3.24 2.33 5.03
C ARG A 139 2.53 2.63 3.71
N SER A 140 3.13 2.27 2.57
CA SER A 140 2.60 2.58 1.23
C SER A 140 3.16 1.64 0.18
N VAL A 141 2.57 1.64 -1.02
CA VAL A 141 3.06 0.86 -2.16
C VAL A 141 4.51 1.20 -2.55
N ASP A 142 4.91 2.47 -2.40
CA ASP A 142 6.24 2.98 -2.79
C ASP A 142 7.33 2.58 -1.78
N GLU A 143 6.98 2.53 -0.50
CA GLU A 143 7.90 2.14 0.57
C GLU A 143 7.92 0.61 0.79
N ALA A 144 6.86 -0.10 0.38
CA ALA A 144 6.68 -1.52 0.66
C ALA A 144 7.68 -2.41 -0.10
N ARG A 145 8.55 -3.08 0.67
CA ARG A 145 9.52 -4.05 0.17
C ARG A 145 8.95 -5.46 0.14
N TYR A 146 9.31 -6.21 -0.88
CA TYR A 146 9.04 -7.64 -0.98
C TYR A 146 9.95 -8.45 -0.07
N GLU A 147 9.38 -9.38 0.66
CA GLU A 147 10.08 -10.46 1.33
C GLU A 147 10.13 -11.69 0.40
N LEU A 148 11.30 -12.27 0.18
CA LEU A 148 11.46 -13.48 -0.62
C LEU A 148 11.34 -14.71 0.29
N ILE A 149 10.38 -15.58 -0.02
CA ILE A 149 10.09 -16.80 0.73
C ILE A 149 10.24 -18.02 -0.19
N THR A 150 10.90 -19.06 0.34
CA THR A 150 10.91 -20.40 -0.25
C THR A 150 10.32 -21.39 0.76
N THR A 151 9.19 -22.00 0.41
CA THR A 151 8.51 -23.00 1.25
C THR A 151 8.54 -24.39 0.63
N ARG A 152 8.61 -25.42 1.46
CA ARG A 152 8.43 -26.82 1.05
C ARG A 152 6.97 -27.23 1.18
N GLY A 153 6.54 -28.16 0.34
CA GLY A 153 5.19 -28.71 0.37
C GLY A 153 4.94 -29.58 1.59
N SER A 154 3.76 -29.45 2.22
CA SER A 154 3.41 -30.22 3.43
C SER A 154 3.36 -31.74 3.19
N GLN A 155 2.66 -32.17 2.14
CA GLN A 155 2.50 -33.60 1.80
C GLN A 155 3.60 -34.11 0.87
N ASN A 156 4.26 -33.22 0.14
CA ASN A 156 5.42 -33.53 -0.69
C ASN A 156 6.56 -32.55 -0.40
N PRO A 157 7.42 -32.86 0.60
CA PRO A 157 8.51 -31.97 1.02
C PRO A 157 9.61 -31.77 -0.04
N THR A 158 9.63 -32.59 -1.09
CA THR A 158 10.56 -32.43 -2.22
C THR A 158 10.12 -31.35 -3.19
N SER A 159 8.84 -30.96 -3.14
CA SER A 159 8.34 -29.84 -3.91
C SER A 159 8.54 -28.52 -3.17
N GLN A 160 8.97 -27.50 -3.89
CA GLN A 160 9.27 -26.18 -3.37
C GLN A 160 8.53 -25.10 -4.16
N LEU A 161 8.08 -24.08 -3.44
CA LEU A 161 7.47 -22.88 -4.00
C LEU A 161 8.25 -21.66 -3.51
N THR A 162 8.77 -20.88 -4.45
CA THR A 162 9.46 -19.62 -4.18
C THR A 162 8.63 -18.45 -4.67
N TYR A 163 8.33 -17.51 -3.79
CA TYR A 163 7.52 -16.33 -4.05
C TYR A 163 8.02 -15.15 -3.23
N GLN A 164 7.66 -13.96 -3.68
CA GLN A 164 7.84 -12.71 -2.96
C GLN A 164 6.48 -12.26 -2.43
N ILE A 165 6.42 -11.81 -1.19
CA ILE A 165 5.18 -11.30 -0.58
C ILE A 165 5.44 -9.95 0.07
N ARG A 166 4.44 -9.07 0.02
CA ARG A 166 4.41 -7.84 0.80
C ARG A 166 2.97 -7.48 1.14
N SER A 167 2.80 -6.75 2.24
CA SER A 167 1.54 -6.10 2.56
C SER A 167 1.77 -4.63 2.87
N TYR A 168 0.81 -3.77 2.53
CA TYR A 168 0.91 -2.34 2.75
C TYR A 168 -0.45 -1.65 2.84
N CYS A 169 -0.50 -0.48 3.48
CA CYS A 169 -1.71 0.34 3.51
C CYS A 169 -2.02 0.90 2.12
N SER A 170 -3.31 0.93 1.78
CA SER A 170 -3.74 1.58 0.55
C SER A 170 -3.53 3.09 0.63
N GLN A 171 -3.58 3.76 -0.52
CA GLN A 171 -3.49 5.21 -0.58
C GLN A 171 -4.54 5.88 0.33
N GLY A 172 -4.11 6.84 1.14
CA GLY A 172 -4.96 7.53 2.10
C GLY A 172 -5.11 6.82 3.45
N TYR A 173 -4.58 5.60 3.60
CA TYR A 173 -4.62 4.85 4.85
C TYR A 173 -3.23 4.75 5.49
N TYR A 174 -3.22 4.85 6.81
CA TYR A 174 -2.02 5.02 7.62
C TYR A 174 -2.13 4.28 8.95
N GLY A 175 -1.01 4.31 9.68
CA GLY A 175 -0.88 3.67 10.97
C GLY A 175 -0.54 2.19 10.84
N PRO A 176 -0.18 1.54 11.96
CA PRO A 176 0.33 0.17 11.99
C PRO A 176 -0.69 -0.88 11.49
N ASN A 177 -1.97 -0.53 11.46
CA ASN A 177 -3.05 -1.42 11.03
C ASN A 177 -3.90 -0.84 9.89
N CYS A 178 -3.41 0.23 9.24
CA CYS A 178 -4.13 0.91 8.17
C CYS A 178 -5.55 1.35 8.54
N ALA A 179 -5.82 1.64 9.83
CA ALA A 179 -7.13 2.10 10.29
C ALA A 179 -7.26 3.63 10.28
N ILE A 180 -6.16 4.37 10.10
CA ILE A 180 -6.16 5.83 10.10
C ILE A 180 -6.33 6.31 8.67
N ARG A 181 -7.48 6.91 8.36
CA ARG A 181 -7.75 7.51 7.05
C ARG A 181 -7.39 9.00 7.04
N CYS A 182 -6.54 9.40 6.11
CA CYS A 182 -6.16 10.78 5.86
C CYS A 182 -6.24 11.06 4.36
N ASP A 183 -7.47 11.35 3.91
CA ASP A 183 -7.70 11.84 2.55
C ASP A 183 -7.52 13.35 2.51
N ILE A 184 -6.79 13.82 1.51
CA ILE A 184 -6.59 15.24 1.24
C ILE A 184 -7.40 15.62 0.00
N PRO A 185 -8.55 16.30 0.14
CA PRO A 185 -9.27 16.84 -1.00
C PRO A 185 -8.33 17.73 -1.82
N THR A 186 -8.45 17.71 -3.15
CA THR A 186 -7.59 18.49 -4.05
C THR A 186 -7.53 19.98 -3.70
N SER A 187 -8.63 20.55 -3.22
CA SER A 187 -8.70 21.94 -2.75
C SER A 187 -7.86 22.25 -1.51
N GLU A 188 -7.48 21.23 -0.73
CA GLU A 188 -6.75 21.39 0.53
C GLU A 188 -5.30 20.90 0.48
N GLN A 189 -4.88 20.31 -0.64
CA GLN A 189 -3.51 19.85 -0.87
C GLN A 189 -2.47 20.97 -0.74
N THR A 190 -2.85 22.24 -0.91
CA THR A 190 -1.97 23.40 -0.72
C THR A 190 -1.83 23.83 0.74
N ARG A 191 -2.71 23.38 1.63
CA ARG A 191 -2.79 23.84 3.03
C ARG A 191 -2.28 22.84 4.06
N PHE A 192 -2.37 21.55 3.79
CA PHE A 192 -1.85 20.52 4.68
C PHE A 192 -1.37 19.28 3.91
N GLN A 193 -0.69 18.42 4.66
CA GLN A 193 -0.26 17.09 4.26
C GLN A 193 -0.50 16.10 5.39
N CYS A 194 -0.51 14.81 5.10
CA CYS A 194 -0.53 13.76 6.12
C CYS A 194 0.92 13.37 6.44
N ASP A 195 1.25 13.21 7.72
CA ASP A 195 2.55 12.68 8.13
C ASP A 195 2.64 11.15 7.95
N ALA A 196 3.64 10.52 8.58
CA ALA A 196 3.80 9.07 8.52
C ALA A 196 2.73 8.26 9.26
N ASN A 197 2.05 8.88 10.21
CA ASN A 197 1.03 8.25 11.03
C ASN A 197 -0.38 8.57 10.51
N GLY A 198 -0.50 9.32 9.41
CA GLY A 198 -1.78 9.77 8.88
C GLY A 198 -2.36 10.96 9.64
N GLN A 199 -1.56 11.64 10.47
CA GLN A 199 -2.00 12.86 11.12
C GLN A 199 -1.90 14.04 10.16
N LYS A 200 -2.93 14.90 10.15
CA LYS A 200 -2.91 16.15 9.38
C LYS A 200 -1.85 17.09 9.96
N VAL A 201 -0.94 17.54 9.10
CA VAL A 201 0.10 18.51 9.40
C VAL A 201 -0.05 19.70 8.46
N CYS A 202 -0.27 20.89 9.02
CA CYS A 202 -0.41 22.11 8.23
C CYS A 202 0.89 22.44 7.51
N LYS A 203 0.77 22.84 6.24
CA LYS A 203 1.89 23.39 5.49
C LYS A 203 2.28 24.75 6.07
N PRO A 204 3.53 25.20 5.89
CA PRO A 204 3.98 26.48 6.45
C PRO A 204 3.09 27.64 5.97
N GLY A 205 2.74 28.55 6.88
CA GLY A 205 1.77 29.62 6.63
C GLY A 205 0.31 29.26 6.94
N PHE A 206 0.03 28.02 7.35
CA PHE A 206 -1.31 27.58 7.78
C PHE A 206 -1.29 27.01 9.21
N SER A 207 -2.43 27.08 9.89
CA SER A 207 -2.62 26.62 11.26
C SER A 207 -4.08 26.24 11.55
N GLY A 208 -4.33 25.76 12.77
CA GLY A 208 -5.64 25.31 13.24
C GLY A 208 -5.92 23.84 12.89
N PRO A 209 -6.99 23.24 13.45
CA PRO A 209 -7.29 21.81 13.29
C PRO A 209 -7.54 21.37 11.84
N LEU A 210 -7.94 22.31 10.99
CA LEU A 210 -8.23 22.09 9.57
C LEU A 210 -7.21 22.78 8.64
N CYS A 211 -6.14 23.36 9.18
CA CYS A 211 -5.13 24.10 8.42
C CYS A 211 -5.74 25.19 7.52
N ASN A 212 -6.87 25.76 7.93
CA ASN A 212 -7.61 26.77 7.19
C ASN A 212 -7.36 28.19 7.72
N ILE A 213 -6.57 28.32 8.78
CA ILE A 213 -6.20 29.62 9.37
C ILE A 213 -4.83 30.01 8.82
N ASN A 214 -4.73 31.18 8.19
CA ASN A 214 -3.43 31.74 7.82
C ASN A 214 -2.61 31.98 9.10
N ALA A 215 -1.50 31.26 9.24
CA ALA A 215 -0.64 31.40 10.40
C ALA A 215 0.05 32.77 10.33
N ASP A 216 -0.20 33.61 11.34
CA ASP A 216 0.58 34.82 11.53
C ASP A 216 1.98 34.44 12.05
N LEU A 217 2.92 34.30 11.12
CA LEU A 217 4.31 33.94 11.41
C LEU A 217 5.03 35.03 12.22
N CYS A 218 4.46 36.22 12.35
CA CYS A 218 4.98 37.30 13.18
C CYS A 218 4.52 37.24 14.63
N ARG A 219 3.51 36.41 14.96
CA ARG A 219 2.95 36.31 16.32
C ARG A 219 3.95 35.86 17.39
N SER A 220 4.96 35.08 17.01
CA SER A 220 6.03 34.65 17.92
C SER A 220 7.12 35.71 18.13
N SER A 221 6.96 36.91 17.55
CA SER A 221 7.93 38.01 17.56
C SER A 221 9.35 37.54 17.18
N PRO A 222 9.54 36.94 15.99
CA PRO A 222 10.82 36.35 15.60
C PRO A 222 11.92 37.40 15.37
N CYS A 223 11.54 38.62 14.99
CA CYS A 223 12.46 39.72 14.71
C CYS A 223 13.05 40.30 16.00
N LYS A 224 14.39 40.51 16.03
CA LYS A 224 15.13 41.05 17.17
C LYS A 224 15.44 42.54 16.98
N ASN A 225 15.89 43.18 18.07
CA ASN A 225 16.30 44.59 18.09
C ASN A 225 15.22 45.54 17.54
N ASP A 226 13.98 45.32 17.97
CA ASP A 226 12.79 46.09 17.58
C ASP A 226 12.54 46.19 16.07
N ALA A 227 13.01 45.21 15.30
CA ALA A 227 12.74 45.14 13.87
C ALA A 227 11.26 44.81 13.59
N THR A 228 10.70 45.39 12.52
CA THR A 228 9.31 45.14 12.12
C THR A 228 9.18 43.79 11.42
N CYS A 229 8.31 42.93 11.91
CA CYS A 229 7.99 41.67 11.26
C CYS A 229 6.88 41.87 10.22
N VAL A 230 7.10 41.33 9.01
CA VAL A 230 6.09 41.29 7.95
C VAL A 230 5.85 39.83 7.55
N PRO A 231 4.62 39.29 7.72
CA PRO A 231 4.32 37.94 7.26
C PRO A 231 4.35 37.88 5.73
N MET A 232 4.89 36.79 5.18
CA MET A 232 5.11 36.57 3.75
C MET A 232 4.67 35.15 3.37
N GLY A 233 3.36 34.92 3.24
CA GLY A 233 2.81 33.62 2.87
C GLY A 233 3.24 32.51 3.83
N SER A 234 4.18 31.66 3.39
CA SER A 234 4.73 30.54 4.16
C SER A 234 5.96 30.90 5.03
N THR A 235 6.41 32.16 4.98
CA THR A 235 7.58 32.68 5.73
C THR A 235 7.28 34.07 6.31
N PHE A 236 8.24 34.70 6.98
CA PHE A 236 8.19 36.09 7.41
C PHE A 236 9.49 36.81 7.04
N ARG A 237 9.45 38.14 7.02
CA ARG A 237 10.64 38.98 6.81
C ARG A 237 10.73 40.00 7.92
N CYS A 238 11.92 40.13 8.49
CA CYS A 238 12.25 41.21 9.40
C CYS A 238 12.79 42.41 8.62
N ILE A 239 12.19 43.58 8.82
CA ILE A 239 12.71 44.85 8.35
C ILE A 239 13.62 45.39 9.45
N CYS A 240 14.94 45.24 9.25
CA CYS A 240 15.92 45.64 10.25
C CYS A 240 16.01 47.16 10.38
N LYS A 241 16.14 47.64 11.62
CA LYS A 241 16.51 49.03 11.91
C LYS A 241 17.96 49.29 11.49
N GLN A 242 18.30 50.56 11.29
CA GLN A 242 19.65 50.99 10.97
C GLN A 242 20.65 50.44 12.00
N GLY A 243 21.79 49.93 11.52
CA GLY A 243 22.80 49.30 12.36
C GLY A 243 22.56 47.83 12.67
N TYR A 244 21.53 47.18 12.11
CA TYR A 244 21.29 45.74 12.27
C TYR A 244 21.08 45.00 10.94
N THR A 245 21.44 43.71 10.91
CA THR A 245 21.32 42.81 9.76
C THR A 245 21.05 41.35 10.16
N GLY A 246 20.90 40.49 9.17
CA GLY A 246 20.56 39.07 9.31
C GLY A 246 19.05 38.81 9.21
N GLN A 247 18.67 37.55 8.97
CA GLN A 247 17.26 37.14 8.79
C GLN A 247 16.35 37.56 9.95
N TYR A 248 16.89 37.56 11.18
CA TYR A 248 16.19 37.93 12.40
C TYR A 248 16.60 39.30 12.94
N CYS A 249 17.38 40.08 12.18
CA CYS A 249 17.95 41.37 12.61
C CYS A 249 18.77 41.31 13.91
N ASN A 250 19.43 40.17 14.17
CA ASN A 250 20.15 39.90 15.41
C ASN A 250 21.65 40.25 15.36
N LYS A 251 22.17 40.74 14.22
CA LYS A 251 23.58 41.09 14.06
C LYS A 251 23.73 42.60 13.94
N GLY A 252 24.61 43.20 14.74
CA GLY A 252 24.97 44.61 14.59
C GLY A 252 25.87 44.84 13.37
N ILE A 253 25.67 45.96 12.67
CA ILE A 253 26.57 46.47 11.65
C ILE A 253 27.48 47.48 12.35
N TYR A 254 28.74 47.10 12.57
CA TYR A 254 29.74 48.03 13.05
C TYR A 254 30.19 48.91 11.88
N PHE A 255 29.77 50.17 11.90
CA PHE A 255 30.39 51.19 11.06
C PHE A 255 31.75 51.50 11.68
N PHE A 256 32.83 50.98 11.09
CA PHE A 256 34.14 51.56 11.34
C PHE A 256 34.12 52.97 10.74
N SER A 257 33.86 53.96 11.58
CA SER A 257 34.19 55.35 11.28
C SER A 257 35.72 55.40 11.19
N TYR A 258 36.26 55.29 9.98
CA TYR A 258 37.60 55.80 9.73
C TYR A 258 37.51 57.32 9.91
N ASN A 259 37.83 57.78 11.13
CA ASN A 259 38.20 59.18 11.35
C ASN A 259 39.48 59.41 10.55
N LEU A 260 39.36 60.08 9.40
CA LEU A 260 40.44 60.80 8.76
C LEU A 260 40.65 62.13 9.48
#